data_AF-A0A7L4RCB3-F1
#
_entry.id   AF-A0A7L4RCB3-F1
#
_cell.length_a   1.000
_cell.length_b   1.000
_cell.length_c   1.000
_cell.angle_alpha   90.00
_cell.angle_beta   90.00
_cell.angle_gamma   90.00
#
_symmetry.space_group_name_H-M   'P 1'
#
loop_
_entity.id
_entity.type
_entity.pdbx_description
1 polymer ?
#
loop_
_entity_poly.entity_id
_entity_poly.type
_entity_poly.pdbx_seq_one_letter_code
_entity_poly.pdbx_strand_id
1 'polypeptide(L)'
;MAEALARQEIVVPKGPVLAMANRFSRYKSEEEKMVRKVEVQGDELSYLRQRREMLRSMTPEQVLQMSEFHKDLNVFEALAVAKKEEKIIIPQDVHDRIFTETDIEAIFSAWTGTAVIYEAPDTPFGDKVAYDWKTDRGMQYSVTFNVLQQFRGKTNCALVVEHPDFEFVDLGNNRFELKAAEGAASLLEHFPKKKGWYRYDERFRIPVGNPKKDDGSTKHFWRKDTAHIGLVAFDSGGSGRQVVYLYDGPSVGLGVAIF
;
A
#
# COMPACT_ATOMS: atom_id res chain seq x y z
N MET A 1 -37.52 23.92 35.53
CA MET A 1 -36.15 24.45 35.72
C MET A 1 -35.23 23.57 34.90
N ALA A 2 -34.66 24.11 33.82
CA ALA A 2 -33.81 23.37 32.90
C ALA A 2 -32.34 23.61 33.28
N GLU A 3 -31.60 22.51 33.46
CA GLU A 3 -30.18 22.49 33.80
C GLU A 3 -29.34 22.77 32.53
N ALA A 4 -28.52 23.81 32.57
CA ALA A 4 -27.60 24.15 31.50
C ALA A 4 -26.30 23.34 31.67
N LEU A 5 -26.05 22.40 30.76
CA LEU A 5 -24.77 21.72 30.63
C LEU A 5 -23.72 22.70 30.06
N ALA A 6 -22.79 23.12 30.92
CA ALA A 6 -21.63 23.89 30.54
C ALA A 6 -20.73 23.08 29.60
N ARG A 7 -20.50 23.60 28.39
CA ARG A 7 -19.49 23.06 27.46
C ARG A 7 -18.11 23.40 28.01
N GLN A 8 -17.35 22.37 28.38
CA GLN A 8 -15.95 22.50 28.73
C GLN A 8 -15.14 22.57 27.43
N GLU A 9 -14.56 23.74 27.13
CA GLU A 9 -13.60 23.88 26.04
C GLU A 9 -12.29 23.18 26.41
N ILE A 10 -11.97 22.09 25.70
CA ILE A 10 -10.67 21.42 25.82
C ILE A 10 -9.68 22.22 24.97
N VAL A 11 -8.88 23.05 25.63
CA VAL A 11 -7.73 23.72 25.01
C VAL A 11 -6.59 22.71 24.89
N VAL A 12 -6.35 22.23 23.67
CA VAL A 12 -5.20 21.36 23.36
C VAL A 12 -3.92 22.22 23.31
N PRO A 13 -2.85 21.89 24.06
CA PRO A 13 -1.61 22.64 24.01
C PRO A 13 -0.97 22.54 22.62
N LYS A 14 -0.62 23.69 22.02
CA LYS A 14 0.22 23.74 20.82
C LYS A 14 1.65 23.32 21.20
N GLY A 15 1.91 22.01 21.13
CA GLY A 15 3.26 21.48 21.12
C GLY A 15 4.05 21.95 19.88
N PRO A 16 5.39 21.83 19.89
CA PRO A 16 6.22 22.35 18.81
C PRO A 16 5.82 21.65 17.50
N VAL A 17 5.34 22.44 16.56
CA VAL A 17 5.02 22.02 15.19
C VAL A 17 6.32 21.51 14.56
N LEU A 18 6.52 20.19 14.65
CA LEU A 18 7.67 19.48 14.12
C LEU A 18 7.76 19.68 12.60
N ALA A 19 8.99 19.75 12.12
CA ALA A 19 9.41 20.06 10.75
C ALA A 19 8.74 19.24 9.60
N MET A 20 7.88 18.28 9.89
CA MET A 20 7.06 17.59 8.89
C MET A 20 5.84 18.38 8.42
N ALA A 21 5.19 19.20 9.27
CA ALA A 21 4.06 20.02 8.82
C ALA A 21 4.44 20.96 7.65
N ASN A 22 5.73 21.30 7.54
CA ASN A 22 6.27 22.17 6.51
C ASN A 22 6.77 21.45 5.24
N ARG A 23 6.79 20.10 5.20
CA ARG A 23 7.02 19.34 3.96
C ARG A 23 5.75 19.22 3.10
N PHE A 24 4.57 19.37 3.72
CA PHE A 24 3.27 19.27 3.06
C PHE A 24 2.71 20.61 2.55
N SER A 25 3.45 21.72 2.73
CA SER A 25 3.03 23.07 2.31
C SER A 25 3.08 23.32 0.79
N ARG A 26 3.55 22.34 0.01
CA ARG A 26 3.61 22.43 -1.46
C ARG A 26 2.24 22.35 -2.12
N TYR A 27 1.28 21.71 -1.48
CA TYR A 27 -0.11 21.68 -1.93
C TYR A 27 -0.82 22.87 -1.29
N LYS A 28 -0.96 23.97 -2.05
CA LYS A 28 -1.94 25.01 -1.69
C LYS A 28 -3.30 24.33 -1.48
N SER A 29 -4.09 24.77 -0.52
CA SER A 29 -5.50 24.42 -0.47
C SER A 29 -6.12 24.87 -1.79
N GLU A 30 -6.34 23.95 -2.73
CA GLU A 30 -7.15 24.25 -3.91
C GLU A 30 -8.57 24.59 -3.46
N GLU A 31 -9.23 25.45 -4.22
CA GLU A 31 -10.63 25.83 -3.99
C GLU A 31 -11.50 24.58 -3.85
N GLU A 32 -12.37 24.57 -2.84
CA GLU A 32 -13.32 23.49 -2.62
C GLU A 32 -14.20 23.29 -3.87
N LYS A 33 -13.82 22.33 -4.74
CA LYS A 33 -14.73 21.82 -5.76
C LYS A 33 -15.82 21.03 -5.05
N MET A 34 -17.04 21.55 -5.05
CA MET A 34 -18.22 20.81 -4.61
C MET A 34 -18.46 19.63 -5.57
N VAL A 35 -17.85 18.48 -5.28
CA VAL A 35 -18.25 17.20 -5.86
C VAL A 35 -19.55 16.79 -5.16
N ARG A 36 -20.59 16.43 -5.93
CA ARG A 36 -21.84 15.90 -5.39
C ARG A 36 -21.51 14.71 -4.48
N LYS A 37 -21.59 14.89 -3.16
CA LYS A 37 -21.54 13.77 -2.21
C LYS A 37 -22.79 12.93 -2.43
N VAL A 38 -22.59 11.70 -2.91
CA VAL A 38 -23.63 10.67 -2.88
C VAL A 38 -23.84 10.34 -1.40
N GLU A 39 -25.07 10.47 -0.90
CA GLU A 39 -25.40 10.00 0.45
C GLU A 39 -25.26 8.49 0.48
N VAL A 40 -24.19 8.00 1.09
CA VAL A 40 -23.96 6.57 1.30
C VAL A 40 -24.42 6.22 2.71
N GLN A 41 -25.38 5.31 2.83
CA GLN A 41 -25.71 4.66 4.10
C GLN A 41 -24.68 3.55 4.39
N GLY A 42 -23.84 3.73 5.42
CA GLY A 42 -22.83 2.74 5.86
C GLY A 42 -21.68 3.40 6.62
N ASP A 43 -20.81 2.60 7.25
CA ASP A 43 -19.53 3.13 7.73
C ASP A 43 -18.60 3.40 6.52
N GLU A 44 -17.78 4.46 6.61
CA GLU A 44 -16.89 4.92 5.53
C GLU A 44 -15.98 3.80 5.01
N LEU A 45 -15.50 2.93 5.92
CA LEU A 45 -14.63 1.81 5.58
C LEU A 45 -15.34 0.77 4.71
N SER A 46 -16.61 0.46 5.00
CA SER A 46 -17.44 -0.45 4.23
C SER A 46 -17.71 0.09 2.83
N TYR A 47 -17.90 1.40 2.70
CA TYR A 47 -18.02 2.05 1.39
C TYR A 47 -16.73 1.92 0.57
N LEU A 48 -15.57 2.20 1.16
CA LEU A 48 -14.28 2.08 0.49
C LEU A 48 -13.95 0.61 0.13
N ARG A 49 -14.34 -0.35 0.97
CA ARG A 49 -14.26 -1.79 0.64
C ARG A 49 -15.14 -2.16 -0.55
N GLN A 50 -16.37 -1.65 -0.62
CA GLN A 50 -17.25 -1.86 -1.77
C GLN A 50 -16.65 -1.26 -3.05
N ARG A 51 -16.04 -0.07 -2.97
CA ARG A 51 -15.31 0.51 -4.11
C ARG A 51 -14.15 -0.39 -4.58
N ARG A 52 -13.41 -1.00 -3.65
CA ARG A 52 -12.35 -1.96 -4.02
C ARG A 52 -12.90 -3.17 -4.79
N GLU A 53 -14.01 -3.75 -4.34
CA GLU A 53 -14.62 -4.88 -5.07
C GLU A 53 -15.22 -4.43 -6.40
N MET A 54 -15.76 -3.21 -6.46
CA MET A 54 -16.23 -2.61 -7.70
C MET A 54 -15.09 -2.48 -8.73
N LEU A 55 -13.91 -2.00 -8.33
CA LEU A 55 -12.73 -1.93 -9.20
C LEU A 55 -12.39 -3.29 -9.83
N ARG A 56 -12.47 -4.38 -9.06
CA ARG A 56 -12.22 -5.73 -9.58
C ARG A 56 -13.25 -6.18 -10.61
N SER A 57 -14.49 -5.73 -10.47
CA SER A 57 -15.57 -6.06 -11.40
C SER A 57 -15.55 -5.26 -12.71
N MET A 58 -14.86 -4.12 -12.73
CA MET A 58 -14.74 -3.26 -13.92
C MET A 58 -13.80 -3.86 -14.97
N THR A 59 -13.96 -3.42 -16.22
CA THR A 59 -12.97 -3.70 -17.26
C THR A 59 -11.69 -2.88 -17.02
N PRO A 60 -10.53 -3.36 -17.48
CA PRO A 60 -9.27 -2.62 -17.39
C PRO A 60 -9.36 -1.18 -17.92
N GLU A 61 -10.04 -0.97 -19.05
CA GLU A 61 -10.21 0.34 -19.69
C GLU A 61 -11.08 1.28 -18.86
N GLN A 62 -12.12 0.74 -18.21
CA GLN A 62 -12.97 1.53 -17.30
C GLN A 62 -12.17 1.99 -16.09
N VAL A 63 -11.44 1.08 -15.45
CA VAL A 63 -10.61 1.44 -14.29
C VAL A 63 -9.59 2.50 -14.70
N LEU A 64 -8.89 2.30 -15.80
CA LEU A 64 -7.94 3.26 -16.34
C LEU A 64 -8.54 4.65 -16.54
N GLN A 65 -9.72 4.76 -17.14
CA GLN A 65 -10.38 6.05 -17.40
C GLN A 65 -10.82 6.78 -16.13
N MET A 66 -11.11 6.03 -15.07
CA MET A 66 -11.60 6.57 -13.79
C MET A 66 -10.48 6.80 -12.77
N SER A 67 -9.27 6.30 -13.05
CA SER A 67 -8.15 6.36 -12.12
C SER A 67 -7.30 7.60 -12.31
N GLU A 68 -6.84 8.17 -11.20
CA GLU A 68 -5.89 9.27 -11.18
C GLU A 68 -4.48 8.76 -10.94
N PHE A 69 -3.57 9.08 -11.86
CA PHE A 69 -2.21 8.61 -11.84
C PHE A 69 -1.26 9.75 -11.44
N HIS A 70 -0.63 9.62 -10.27
CA HIS A 70 0.21 10.65 -9.65
C HIS A 70 1.68 10.23 -9.64
N LYS A 71 2.55 10.84 -10.45
CA LYS A 71 3.97 10.45 -10.57
C LYS A 71 4.88 10.90 -9.42
N ASP A 72 4.47 11.94 -8.70
CA ASP A 72 5.33 12.64 -7.75
C ASP A 72 4.95 12.41 -6.27
N LEU A 73 4.03 11.48 -6.01
CA LEU A 73 3.63 11.11 -4.64
C LEU A 73 4.44 9.93 -4.14
N ASN A 74 5.04 10.07 -2.95
CA ASN A 74 5.53 8.92 -2.21
C ASN A 74 4.36 8.16 -1.55
N VAL A 75 4.61 6.94 -1.05
CA VAL A 75 3.58 6.09 -0.45
C VAL A 75 2.79 6.77 0.67
N PHE A 76 3.46 7.51 1.56
CA PHE A 76 2.78 8.19 2.68
C PHE A 76 1.90 9.34 2.18
N GLU A 77 2.37 10.08 1.18
CA GLU A 77 1.60 11.16 0.55
C GLU A 77 0.38 10.59 -0.18
N ALA A 78 0.54 9.48 -0.91
CA ALA A 78 -0.56 8.84 -1.60
C ALA A 78 -1.63 8.29 -0.65
N LEU A 79 -1.22 7.68 0.47
CA LEU A 79 -2.15 7.25 1.52
C LEU A 79 -2.90 8.44 2.15
N ALA A 80 -2.20 9.56 2.39
CA ALA A 80 -2.82 10.77 2.92
C ALA A 80 -3.81 11.40 1.93
N VAL A 81 -3.48 11.43 0.63
CA VAL A 81 -4.37 11.91 -0.44
C VAL A 81 -5.59 11.00 -0.56
N ALA A 82 -5.40 9.68 -0.64
CA ALA A 82 -6.49 8.72 -0.71
C ALA A 82 -7.46 8.86 0.47
N LYS A 83 -6.94 8.97 1.69
CA LYS A 83 -7.76 9.21 2.89
C LYS A 83 -8.50 10.54 2.85
N LYS A 84 -7.81 11.63 2.49
CA LYS A 84 -8.39 12.98 2.42
C LYS A 84 -9.53 13.07 1.39
N GLU A 85 -9.38 12.38 0.27
CA GLU A 85 -10.31 12.44 -0.86
C GLU A 85 -11.36 11.32 -0.84
N GLU A 86 -11.41 10.52 0.22
CA GLU A 86 -12.33 9.36 0.34
C GLU A 86 -12.18 8.41 -0.86
N LYS A 87 -10.92 8.16 -1.27
CA LYS A 87 -10.51 7.32 -2.40
C LYS A 87 -9.72 6.09 -1.95
N ILE A 88 -9.51 5.15 -2.84
CA ILE A 88 -8.66 3.98 -2.64
C ILE A 88 -7.44 3.98 -3.54
N ILE A 89 -6.31 3.53 -3.00
CA ILE A 89 -5.16 3.19 -3.84
C ILE A 89 -5.47 1.88 -4.56
N ILE A 90 -5.26 1.82 -5.88
CA ILE A 90 -5.63 0.67 -6.71
C ILE A 90 -4.87 -0.59 -6.27
N PRO A 91 -5.54 -1.71 -5.98
CA PRO A 91 -4.90 -2.98 -5.64
C PRO A 91 -3.95 -3.51 -6.72
N GLN A 92 -2.97 -4.31 -6.31
CA GLN A 92 -1.98 -4.90 -7.21
C GLN A 92 -2.60 -5.76 -8.32
N ASP A 93 -3.63 -6.54 -8.01
CA ASP A 93 -4.31 -7.40 -8.99
C ASP A 93 -5.05 -6.60 -10.06
N VAL A 94 -5.66 -5.48 -9.67
CA VAL A 94 -6.33 -4.55 -10.58
C VAL A 94 -5.30 -3.81 -11.44
N HIS A 95 -4.25 -3.25 -10.82
CA HIS A 95 -3.19 -2.54 -11.55
C HIS A 95 -2.51 -3.45 -12.57
N ASP A 96 -2.27 -4.72 -12.21
CA ASP A 96 -1.72 -5.72 -13.11
C ASP A 96 -2.60 -5.95 -14.34
N ARG A 97 -3.91 -6.08 -14.16
CA ARG A 97 -4.86 -6.24 -15.27
C ARG A 97 -4.88 -5.05 -16.20
N ILE A 98 -4.89 -3.82 -15.66
CA ILE A 98 -4.78 -2.60 -16.47
C ILE A 98 -3.53 -2.69 -17.35
N PHE A 99 -2.41 -3.05 -16.74
CA PHE A 99 -1.15 -3.14 -17.47
C PHE A 99 -1.14 -4.25 -18.55
N THR A 100 -1.68 -5.44 -18.27
CA THR A 100 -1.62 -6.57 -19.20
C THR A 100 -2.67 -6.57 -20.29
N GLU A 101 -3.83 -5.99 -20.00
CA GLU A 101 -5.01 -6.09 -20.85
C GLU A 101 -5.26 -4.80 -21.65
N THR A 102 -4.56 -3.70 -21.35
CA THR A 102 -4.65 -2.44 -22.12
C THR A 102 -3.38 -2.15 -22.90
N ASP A 103 -3.53 -1.51 -24.07
CA ASP A 103 -2.43 -1.14 -24.96
C ASP A 103 -1.83 0.24 -24.59
N ILE A 104 -1.39 0.36 -23.33
CA ILE A 104 -0.83 1.62 -22.82
C ILE A 104 0.63 1.44 -22.41
N GLU A 105 1.50 1.99 -23.25
CA GLU A 105 2.92 2.24 -22.93
C GLU A 105 3.11 3.27 -21.79
N ALA A 106 2.05 4.01 -21.43
CA ALA A 106 2.11 5.17 -20.53
C ALA A 106 1.84 4.88 -19.05
N ILE A 107 1.53 3.63 -18.64
CA ILE A 107 1.43 3.28 -17.22
C ILE A 107 2.85 3.19 -16.68
N PHE A 108 3.23 4.25 -15.97
CA PHE A 108 4.50 4.30 -15.27
C PHE A 108 4.50 3.33 -14.09
N SER A 109 5.70 2.94 -13.67
CA SER A 109 5.90 2.12 -12.49
C SER A 109 5.24 2.76 -11.26
N ALA A 110 4.35 2.04 -10.59
CA ALA A 110 3.52 2.61 -9.54
C ALA A 110 3.47 1.72 -8.28
N TRP A 111 3.38 2.38 -7.11
CA TRP A 111 2.97 1.71 -5.88
C TRP A 111 1.47 1.40 -5.95
N THR A 112 1.11 0.23 -5.44
CA THR A 112 -0.28 -0.25 -5.42
C THR A 112 -0.83 -0.26 -4.01
N GLY A 113 -2.15 -0.34 -3.88
CA GLY A 113 -2.86 -0.43 -2.62
C GLY A 113 -2.68 -1.76 -1.89
N THR A 114 -1.75 -2.61 -2.30
CA THR A 114 -1.48 -3.91 -1.68
C THR A 114 -0.17 -3.83 -0.89
N ALA A 115 -0.24 -4.05 0.41
CA ALA A 115 0.91 -4.14 1.30
C ALA A 115 1.32 -5.61 1.52
N VAL A 116 2.63 -5.86 1.56
CA VAL A 116 3.20 -7.18 1.84
C VAL A 116 4.16 -7.10 3.02
N ILE A 117 4.00 -8.05 3.94
CA ILE A 117 4.80 -8.19 5.15
C ILE A 117 5.43 -9.59 5.13
N TYR A 118 6.76 -9.67 5.22
CA TYR A 118 7.44 -10.96 5.29
C TYR A 118 8.72 -10.91 6.14
N GLU A 119 9.10 -12.06 6.65
CA GLU A 119 10.40 -12.29 7.28
C GLU A 119 11.44 -12.79 6.26
N ALA A 120 12.71 -12.72 6.64
CA ALA A 120 13.80 -13.29 5.86
C ALA A 120 13.53 -14.78 5.51
N PRO A 121 14.10 -15.31 4.42
CA PRO A 121 13.89 -16.71 4.03
C PRO A 121 14.17 -17.68 5.19
N ASP A 122 13.30 -18.67 5.35
CA ASP A 122 13.35 -19.69 6.42
C ASP A 122 13.22 -19.16 7.87
N THR A 123 13.04 -17.86 8.07
CA THR A 123 12.74 -17.26 9.37
C THR A 123 11.23 -17.36 9.65
N PRO A 124 10.81 -17.88 10.82
CA PRO A 124 9.41 -17.89 11.20
C PRO A 124 8.93 -16.50 11.63
N PHE A 125 7.66 -16.18 11.39
CA PHE A 125 7.06 -14.98 11.95
C PHE A 125 7.11 -15.00 13.49
N GLY A 126 7.71 -13.97 14.08
CA GLY A 126 7.67 -13.70 15.51
C GLY A 126 6.35 -13.05 15.95
N ASP A 127 6.40 -12.35 17.08
CA ASP A 127 5.32 -11.47 17.54
C ASP A 127 5.20 -10.18 16.71
N LYS A 128 6.30 -9.76 16.09
CA LYS A 128 6.41 -8.54 15.30
C LYS A 128 7.41 -8.72 14.16
N VAL A 129 7.10 -8.13 13.01
CA VAL A 129 8.07 -7.92 11.92
C VAL A 129 8.57 -6.48 12.01
N ALA A 130 9.87 -6.28 11.82
CA ALA A 130 10.48 -4.96 11.73
C ALA A 130 11.27 -4.83 10.44
N TYR A 131 11.13 -3.69 9.77
CA TYR A 131 11.87 -3.38 8.57
C TYR A 131 12.49 -1.99 8.70
N ASP A 132 13.83 -1.95 8.68
CA ASP A 132 14.63 -0.75 8.73
C ASP A 132 15.28 -0.49 7.37
N TRP A 133 15.35 0.78 6.96
CA TRP A 133 16.12 1.19 5.79
C TRP A 133 16.78 2.54 5.98
N LYS A 134 17.80 2.82 5.16
CA LYS A 134 18.47 4.12 5.09
C LYS A 134 18.28 4.71 3.72
N THR A 135 18.00 6.01 3.67
CA THR A 135 18.00 6.78 2.41
C THR A 135 19.44 7.10 1.98
N ASP A 136 19.62 7.51 0.73
CA ASP A 136 20.92 7.97 0.20
C ASP A 136 21.50 9.16 0.98
N ARG A 137 20.63 9.92 1.68
CA ARG A 137 21.02 11.04 2.55
C ARG A 137 21.37 10.62 3.98
N GLY A 138 21.44 9.31 4.24
CA GLY A 138 21.77 8.75 5.55
C GLY A 138 20.64 8.78 6.58
N MET A 139 19.45 9.29 6.22
CA MET A 139 18.28 9.25 7.12
C MET A 139 17.82 7.80 7.29
N GLN A 140 17.70 7.35 8.54
CA GLN A 140 17.17 6.03 8.88
C GLN A 140 15.67 6.11 9.11
N TYR A 141 14.98 5.10 8.58
CA TYR A 141 13.56 4.88 8.71
C TYR A 141 13.30 3.47 9.21
N SER A 142 12.19 3.29 9.91
CA SER A 142 11.74 1.97 10.38
C SER A 142 10.23 1.85 10.26
N VAL A 143 9.75 0.66 9.95
CA VAL A 143 8.35 0.29 10.05
C VAL A 143 8.22 -1.02 10.80
N THR A 144 7.17 -1.14 11.62
CA THR A 144 6.85 -2.38 12.35
C THR A 144 5.44 -2.85 12.06
N PHE A 145 5.22 -4.17 12.16
CA PHE A 145 3.90 -4.78 12.07
C PHE A 145 3.75 -5.85 13.16
N ASN A 146 2.68 -5.75 13.96
CA ASN A 146 2.37 -6.75 14.98
C ASN A 146 1.68 -7.96 14.36
N VAL A 147 2.30 -9.14 14.46
CA VAL A 147 1.81 -10.36 13.82
C VAL A 147 0.68 -10.97 14.64
N LEU A 148 -0.47 -11.17 13.98
CA LEU A 148 -1.62 -11.87 14.55
C LEU A 148 -1.23 -13.29 14.99
N GLN A 149 -1.75 -13.73 16.14
CA GLN A 149 -1.33 -15.00 16.77
C GLN A 149 -1.44 -16.21 15.84
N GLN A 150 -2.46 -16.25 14.98
CA GLN A 150 -2.69 -17.31 13.99
C GLN A 150 -1.60 -17.44 12.90
N PHE A 151 -0.77 -16.40 12.72
CA PHE A 151 0.30 -16.38 11.72
C PHE A 151 1.69 -16.60 12.31
N ARG A 152 1.83 -16.54 13.64
CA ARG A 152 3.13 -16.72 14.32
C ARG A 152 3.67 -18.12 14.10
N GLY A 153 4.99 -18.25 13.99
CA GLY A 153 5.68 -19.51 13.76
C GLY A 153 5.66 -20.01 12.31
N LYS A 154 4.83 -19.44 11.43
CA LYS A 154 4.83 -19.79 10.01
C LYS A 154 6.10 -19.27 9.34
N THR A 155 6.72 -20.10 8.51
CA THR A 155 7.93 -19.79 7.75
C THR A 155 7.60 -19.65 6.27
N ASN A 156 8.47 -18.97 5.50
CA ASN A 156 8.38 -18.90 4.03
C ASN A 156 6.99 -18.51 3.52
N CYS A 157 6.38 -17.53 4.19
CA CYS A 157 5.09 -16.97 3.83
C CYS A 157 5.18 -15.44 3.87
N ALA A 158 4.17 -14.79 3.31
CA ALA A 158 3.95 -13.36 3.46
C ALA A 158 2.55 -13.11 4.00
N LEU A 159 2.36 -12.00 4.68
CA LEU A 159 1.03 -11.45 4.97
C LEU A 159 0.74 -10.37 3.94
N VAL A 160 -0.48 -10.38 3.42
CA VAL A 160 -0.96 -9.42 2.42
C VAL A 160 -2.15 -8.68 3.02
N VAL A 161 -2.13 -7.35 2.92
CA VAL A 161 -3.23 -6.48 3.36
C VAL A 161 -3.48 -5.45 2.26
N GLU A 162 -4.74 -5.14 1.99
CA GLU A 162 -5.10 -4.21 0.91
C GLU A 162 -5.77 -2.96 1.46
N HIS A 163 -5.48 -1.81 0.86
CA HIS A 163 -6.13 -0.56 1.16
C HIS A 163 -7.64 -0.69 0.90
N PRO A 164 -8.53 -0.15 1.75
CA PRO A 164 -8.28 0.72 2.93
C PRO A 164 -8.07 -0.03 4.26
N ASP A 165 -7.83 -1.35 4.25
CA ASP A 165 -7.77 -2.16 5.47
C ASP A 165 -6.45 -2.07 6.24
N PHE A 166 -5.58 -1.12 5.88
CA PHE A 166 -4.40 -0.79 6.65
C PHE A 166 -4.13 0.71 6.65
N GLU A 167 -3.37 1.16 7.65
CA GLU A 167 -2.78 2.50 7.70
C GLU A 167 -1.34 2.45 8.22
N PHE A 168 -0.54 3.44 7.85
CA PHE A 168 0.76 3.69 8.46
C PHE A 168 0.61 4.78 9.53
N VAL A 169 0.87 4.42 10.79
CA VAL A 169 0.85 5.34 11.92
C VAL A 169 2.25 5.88 12.16
N ASP A 170 2.41 7.20 12.14
CA ASP A 170 3.68 7.86 12.48
C ASP A 170 3.92 7.84 14.01
N LEU A 171 5.03 7.22 14.41
CA LEU A 171 5.49 7.10 15.81
C LEU A 171 6.59 8.14 16.14
N GLY A 172 6.83 9.09 15.25
CA GLY A 172 7.88 10.10 15.32
C GLY A 172 9.27 9.55 15.02
N ASN A 173 10.20 10.46 14.73
CA ASN A 173 11.61 10.15 14.44
C ASN A 173 11.79 9.14 13.28
N ASN A 174 11.00 9.27 12.20
CA ASN A 174 11.00 8.38 11.04
C ASN A 174 10.66 6.91 11.37
N ARG A 175 9.86 6.69 12.41
CA ARG A 175 9.39 5.35 12.81
C ARG A 175 7.90 5.25 12.54
N PHE A 176 7.48 4.13 11.98
CA PHE A 176 6.09 3.89 11.57
C PHE A 176 5.59 2.55 12.08
N GLU A 177 4.29 2.43 12.27
CA GLU A 177 3.61 1.16 12.48
C GLU A 177 2.60 0.93 11.36
N LEU A 178 2.69 -0.20 10.66
CA LEU A 178 1.62 -0.64 9.79
C LEU A 178 0.56 -1.30 10.67
N LYS A 179 -0.64 -0.72 10.73
CA LYS A 179 -1.80 -1.31 11.39
C LYS A 179 -2.76 -1.84 10.34
N ALA A 180 -3.22 -3.06 10.53
CA ALA A 180 -4.26 -3.67 9.69
C ALA A 180 -5.55 -3.79 10.49
N ALA A 181 -6.69 -3.64 9.82
CA ALA A 181 -7.99 -3.97 10.39
C ALA A 181 -8.03 -5.45 10.81
N GLU A 182 -8.80 -5.76 11.86
CA GLU A 182 -8.93 -7.12 12.36
C GLU A 182 -9.42 -8.06 11.24
N GLY A 183 -8.73 -9.18 11.07
CA GLY A 183 -9.05 -10.18 10.04
C GLY A 183 -8.72 -9.78 8.59
N ALA A 184 -8.20 -8.58 8.33
CA ALA A 184 -7.92 -8.13 6.96
C ALA A 184 -6.65 -8.77 6.36
N ALA A 185 -5.69 -9.14 7.20
CA ALA A 185 -4.46 -9.76 6.74
C ALA A 185 -4.69 -11.19 6.25
N SER A 186 -4.30 -11.45 5.00
CA SER A 186 -4.35 -12.78 4.37
C SER A 186 -2.95 -13.39 4.33
N LEU A 187 -2.86 -14.70 4.59
CA LEU A 187 -1.61 -15.44 4.49
C LEU A 187 -1.37 -15.89 3.05
N LEU A 188 -0.19 -15.58 2.53
CA LEU A 188 0.32 -16.08 1.26
C LEU A 188 1.38 -17.15 1.54
N GLU A 189 1.03 -18.41 1.30
CA GLU A 189 1.93 -19.55 1.53
C GLU A 189 2.95 -19.70 0.39
N HIS A 190 4.06 -20.39 0.68
CA HIS A 190 5.14 -20.64 -0.27
C HIS A 190 5.71 -19.37 -0.91
N PHE A 191 5.87 -18.32 -0.11
CA PHE A 191 6.40 -17.05 -0.60
C PHE A 191 7.86 -17.21 -1.07
N PRO A 192 8.25 -16.69 -2.25
CA PRO A 192 9.53 -17.02 -2.87
C PRO A 192 10.73 -16.63 -2.02
N LYS A 193 11.75 -17.49 -1.89
CA LYS A 193 12.93 -17.24 -1.05
C LYS A 193 13.99 -16.31 -1.64
N LYS A 194 13.94 -16.07 -2.95
CA LYS A 194 14.97 -15.32 -3.69
C LYS A 194 14.35 -14.56 -4.85
N LYS A 195 15.07 -13.61 -5.44
CA LYS A 195 14.66 -12.98 -6.70
C LYS A 195 14.60 -14.00 -7.85
N GLY A 196 13.72 -13.78 -8.82
CA GLY A 196 13.56 -14.64 -9.99
C GLY A 196 12.16 -14.61 -10.58
N TRP A 197 11.88 -15.56 -11.47
CA TRP A 197 10.59 -15.69 -12.15
C TRP A 197 9.71 -16.70 -11.41
N TYR A 198 8.46 -16.33 -11.16
CA TYR A 198 7.51 -17.15 -10.42
C TYR A 198 6.13 -17.08 -11.05
N ARG A 199 5.32 -18.11 -10.78
CA ARG A 199 3.87 -17.94 -10.88
C ARG A 199 3.41 -16.97 -9.79
N TYR A 200 2.23 -16.42 -9.96
CA TYR A 200 1.62 -15.54 -8.98
C TYR A 200 0.35 -16.19 -8.41
N ASP A 201 0.00 -15.75 -7.22
CA ASP A 201 -1.29 -16.02 -6.61
C ASP A 201 -2.42 -15.38 -7.42
N GLU A 202 -3.53 -16.09 -7.59
CA GLU A 202 -4.63 -15.64 -8.44
C GLU A 202 -5.36 -14.42 -7.87
N ARG A 203 -5.42 -14.32 -6.54
CA ARG A 203 -6.15 -13.26 -5.84
C ARG A 203 -5.36 -11.95 -5.81
N PHE A 204 -4.11 -12.00 -5.38
CA PHE A 204 -3.30 -10.80 -5.14
C PHE A 204 -2.32 -10.50 -6.29
N ARG A 205 -2.17 -11.43 -7.24
CA ARG A 205 -1.18 -11.36 -8.33
C ARG A 205 0.26 -11.20 -7.81
N ILE A 206 0.53 -11.65 -6.59
CA ILE A 206 1.86 -11.63 -5.95
C ILE A 206 2.59 -12.96 -6.24
N PRO A 207 3.89 -12.93 -6.58
CA PRO A 207 4.72 -14.12 -6.78
C PRO A 207 4.65 -15.17 -5.65
N VAL A 208 4.48 -16.45 -6.01
CA VAL A 208 4.43 -17.61 -5.10
C VAL A 208 5.10 -18.85 -5.69
N GLY A 209 5.53 -19.74 -4.81
CA GLY A 209 6.02 -21.08 -5.13
C GLY A 209 7.49 -21.12 -5.56
N ASN A 210 7.81 -22.14 -6.36
CA ASN A 210 9.18 -22.40 -6.81
C ASN A 210 9.54 -21.55 -8.04
N PRO A 211 10.83 -21.19 -8.21
CA PRO A 211 11.29 -20.49 -9.40
C PRO A 211 10.95 -21.25 -10.68
N LYS A 212 10.58 -20.50 -11.71
CA LYS A 212 10.30 -21.00 -13.06
C LYS A 212 11.15 -20.28 -14.09
N LYS A 213 11.14 -20.78 -15.32
CA LYS A 213 11.62 -20.01 -16.47
C LYS A 213 10.54 -19.00 -16.87
N ASP A 214 10.98 -17.91 -17.47
CA ASP A 214 10.07 -16.96 -18.11
C ASP A 214 9.38 -17.64 -19.30
N ASP A 215 8.07 -17.77 -19.22
CA ASP A 215 7.19 -18.34 -20.26
C ASP A 215 6.02 -17.41 -20.61
N GLY A 216 6.09 -16.13 -20.20
CA GLY A 216 5.00 -15.16 -20.36
C GLY A 216 3.85 -15.30 -19.36
N SER A 217 3.78 -16.39 -18.60
CA SER A 217 2.82 -16.58 -17.49
C SER A 217 3.42 -16.32 -16.11
N THR A 218 4.71 -16.00 -16.06
CA THR A 218 5.47 -15.71 -14.83
C THR A 218 5.79 -14.23 -14.69
N LYS A 219 5.96 -13.78 -13.45
CA LYS A 219 6.43 -12.42 -13.15
C LYS A 219 7.80 -12.45 -12.51
N HIS A 220 8.63 -11.47 -12.87
CA HIS A 220 9.91 -11.29 -12.20
C HIS A 220 9.68 -10.63 -10.85
N PHE A 221 10.15 -11.27 -9.80
CA PHE A 221 10.01 -10.81 -8.44
C PHE A 221 11.33 -10.29 -7.89
N TRP A 222 11.36 -9.02 -7.48
CA TRP A 222 12.47 -8.46 -6.71
C TRP A 222 12.16 -8.53 -5.22
N ARG A 223 12.80 -9.51 -4.59
CA ARG A 223 12.73 -9.76 -3.16
C ARG A 223 13.99 -9.25 -2.44
N LYS A 224 13.84 -8.78 -1.21
CA LYS A 224 14.95 -8.67 -0.25
C LYS A 224 15.17 -9.98 0.50
N ASP A 225 16.43 -10.28 0.76
CA ASP A 225 16.82 -11.44 1.56
C ASP A 225 16.61 -11.19 3.08
N THR A 226 16.09 -10.02 3.46
CA THR A 226 15.75 -9.61 4.83
C THR A 226 14.23 -9.59 5.04
N ALA A 227 13.79 -9.27 6.26
CA ALA A 227 12.41 -8.86 6.49
C ALA A 227 12.04 -7.62 5.67
N HIS A 228 10.74 -7.45 5.41
CA HIS A 228 10.19 -6.31 4.67
C HIS A 228 8.74 -6.03 5.07
N ILE A 229 8.39 -4.75 5.03
CA ILE A 229 7.03 -4.24 5.18
C ILE A 229 6.92 -3.07 4.22
N GLY A 230 5.99 -3.14 3.27
CA GLY A 230 5.85 -2.10 2.26
C GLY A 230 4.73 -2.39 1.27
N LEU A 231 4.45 -1.41 0.42
CA LEU A 231 3.52 -1.59 -0.70
C LEU A 231 4.20 -2.38 -1.82
N VAL A 232 3.40 -3.12 -2.57
CA VAL A 232 3.84 -3.75 -3.81
C VAL A 232 3.95 -2.67 -4.87
N ALA A 233 5.11 -2.55 -5.49
CA ALA A 233 5.27 -1.76 -6.70
C ALA A 233 5.22 -2.67 -7.92
N PHE A 234 4.61 -2.15 -8.98
CA PHE A 234 4.52 -2.80 -10.27
C PHE A 234 5.27 -1.98 -11.33
N ASP A 235 5.95 -2.65 -12.24
CA ASP A 235 6.71 -2.03 -13.33
C ASP A 235 6.74 -2.90 -14.58
N SER A 236 6.81 -2.24 -15.73
CA SER A 236 6.92 -2.86 -17.05
C SER A 236 8.32 -3.38 -17.36
N GLY A 237 9.33 -3.05 -16.55
CA GLY A 237 10.74 -3.33 -16.82
C GLY A 237 11.23 -2.71 -18.15
N GLY A 238 12.55 -2.62 -18.34
CA GLY A 238 13.14 -2.08 -19.58
C GLY A 238 12.90 -2.92 -20.85
N SER A 239 12.09 -3.98 -20.78
CA SER A 239 11.83 -4.93 -21.88
C SER A 239 10.34 -5.28 -22.05
N GLY A 240 9.42 -4.51 -21.45
CA GLY A 240 7.97 -4.84 -21.46
C GLY A 240 7.62 -6.06 -20.58
N ARG A 241 8.51 -6.40 -19.64
CA ARG A 241 8.40 -7.55 -18.74
C ARG A 241 7.88 -7.12 -17.37
N GLN A 242 6.88 -7.83 -16.88
CA GLN A 242 6.27 -7.52 -15.59
C GLN A 242 7.22 -7.75 -14.41
N VAL A 243 7.40 -6.71 -13.63
CA VAL A 243 8.26 -6.70 -12.46
C VAL A 243 7.46 -6.30 -11.22
N VAL A 244 7.58 -7.10 -10.17
CA VAL A 244 7.02 -6.81 -8.85
C VAL A 244 8.16 -6.43 -7.90
N TYR A 245 8.13 -5.20 -7.38
CA TYR A 245 9.14 -4.66 -6.47
C TYR A 245 8.67 -4.64 -5.02
N LEU A 246 9.51 -5.18 -4.14
CA LEU A 246 9.48 -4.99 -2.68
C LEU A 246 10.84 -4.44 -2.19
N TYR A 247 11.59 -3.81 -3.09
CA TYR A 247 13.03 -3.56 -2.93
C TYR A 247 13.38 -2.18 -2.39
N ASP A 248 12.51 -1.20 -2.56
CA ASP A 248 12.83 0.18 -2.18
C ASP A 248 11.96 0.72 -1.06
N GLY A 249 12.53 1.67 -0.31
CA GLY A 249 11.76 2.40 0.67
C GLY A 249 10.58 3.12 0.00
N PRO A 250 9.50 3.42 0.74
CA PRO A 250 8.29 4.10 0.25
C PRO A 250 8.49 5.47 -0.44
N SER A 251 9.74 5.95 -0.55
CA SER A 251 10.16 7.24 -1.09
C SER A 251 10.73 7.21 -2.51
N VAL A 252 10.84 6.03 -3.16
CA VAL A 252 11.21 6.00 -4.58
C VAL A 252 10.05 6.55 -5.39
N GLY A 253 10.36 7.45 -6.33
CA GLY A 253 9.41 8.18 -7.18
C GLY A 253 8.72 7.28 -8.22
N LEU A 254 8.18 6.16 -7.75
CA LEU A 254 7.14 5.43 -8.42
C LEU A 254 5.86 6.21 -8.14
N GLY A 255 5.04 6.41 -9.15
CA GLY A 255 3.79 7.11 -8.90
C GLY A 255 2.76 6.21 -8.22
N VAL A 256 1.53 6.70 -8.09
CA VAL A 256 0.42 5.96 -7.47
C VAL A 256 -0.84 6.17 -8.28
N ALA A 257 -1.63 5.11 -8.40
CA ALA A 257 -2.96 5.18 -9.00
C ALA A 257 -4.03 5.16 -7.89
N ILE A 258 -4.91 6.16 -7.90
CA ILE A 258 -5.94 6.38 -6.88
C ILE A 258 -7.33 6.42 -7.57
N PHE A 259 -8.35 5.84 -6.93
CA PHE A 259 -9.73 5.75 -7.40
C PHE A 259 -10.74 6.23 -6.37
#